data_AF-A0A1Y2ZVU6-F1
#
_entry.id   AF-A0A1Y2ZVU6-F1
#
_cell.length_a   1.000
_cell.length_b   1.000
_cell.length_c   1.000
_cell.angle_alpha   90.00
_cell.angle_beta   90.00
_cell.angle_gamma   90.00
#
_symmetry.space_group_name_H-M   'P 1'
#
loop_
_entity.id
_entity.type
_entity.pdbx_description
1 polymer ?
#
loop_
_entity_poly.entity_id
_entity_poly.type
_entity_poly.pdbx_seq_one_letter_code
_entity_poly.pdbx_strand_id
1 'polypeptide(L)'
;MNEINQLIQNYGDWIYLIAFFWAALEGETFVIFAGLAAQRGYLNIYELIVAVGLGSLLGDQICFWLGRLHGSRVLHHFPKLESGVNLAIMWLEKHSVGFILSYRFMYGVRNVSSIAIGMSHLTWQKFAFWNAIAAFVWAVAFSNVGYAFGGLVANVPEGEDAIASGIHQAMLIVLGLFVLVMGFRVISTRIHKHHAKQTLDKL
;
A
#
# COMPACT_ATOMS: atom_id res chain seq x y z
N MET A 1 19.65 22.05 -21.16
CA MET A 1 18.32 21.39 -21.22
C MET A 1 18.36 20.07 -21.99
N ASN A 2 19.04 19.97 -23.14
CA ASN A 2 19.12 18.69 -23.89
C ASN A 2 19.92 17.58 -23.19
N GLU A 3 21.01 17.89 -22.47
CA GLU A 3 21.80 16.87 -21.76
C GLU A 3 21.07 16.24 -20.57
N ILE A 4 20.33 17.05 -19.80
CA ILE A 4 19.53 16.57 -18.67
C ILE A 4 18.40 15.65 -19.16
N ASN A 5 17.73 16.02 -20.26
CA ASN A 5 16.70 15.18 -20.88
C ASN A 5 17.26 13.86 -21.44
N GLN A 6 18.47 13.88 -22.01
CA GLN A 6 19.16 12.64 -22.44
C GLN A 6 19.60 11.77 -21.25
N LEU A 7 20.05 12.37 -20.15
CA LEU A 7 20.35 11.63 -18.91
C LEU A 7 19.09 10.98 -18.33
N ILE A 8 17.95 11.69 -18.34
CA ILE A 8 16.67 11.15 -17.87
C ILE A 8 16.19 10.00 -18.75
N GLN A 9 16.34 10.09 -20.08
CA GLN A 9 15.99 8.98 -20.96
C GLN A 9 16.91 7.77 -20.78
N ASN A 10 18.20 7.98 -20.48
CA ASN A 10 19.15 6.89 -20.27
C ASN A 10 19.10 6.28 -18.85
N TYR A 11 18.70 7.04 -17.84
CA TYR A 11 18.72 6.62 -16.43
C TYR A 11 17.33 6.53 -15.77
N GLY A 12 16.27 7.02 -16.41
CA GLY A 12 14.89 6.95 -15.90
C GLY A 12 14.43 5.51 -15.66
N ASP A 13 14.81 4.60 -16.55
CA ASP A 13 14.56 3.16 -16.43
C ASP A 13 15.11 2.57 -15.12
N TRP A 14 16.29 3.02 -14.69
CA TRP A 14 16.89 2.60 -13.43
C TRP A 14 16.10 3.11 -12.23
N ILE A 15 15.50 4.30 -12.30
CA ILE A 15 14.69 4.84 -11.21
C ILE A 15 13.40 4.04 -11.06
N TYR A 16 12.78 3.60 -12.16
CA TYR A 16 11.62 2.70 -12.09
C TYR A 16 11.97 1.33 -11.50
N LEU A 17 13.13 0.77 -11.85
CA LEU A 17 13.61 -0.48 -11.25
C LEU A 17 13.87 -0.31 -9.75
N ILE A 18 14.51 0.78 -9.34
CA ILE A 18 14.72 1.08 -7.93
C ILE A 18 13.36 1.25 -7.22
N ALA A 19 12.42 1.97 -7.82
CA ALA A 19 11.07 2.13 -7.27
C ALA A 19 10.36 0.78 -7.08
N PHE A 20 10.49 -0.12 -8.06
CA PHE A 20 9.95 -1.47 -8.01
C PHE A 20 10.52 -2.26 -6.83
N PHE A 21 11.85 -2.37 -6.74
CA PHE A 21 12.48 -3.16 -5.66
C PHE A 21 12.27 -2.51 -4.29
N TRP A 22 12.27 -1.19 -4.21
CA TRP A 22 12.04 -0.47 -2.97
C TRP A 22 10.59 -0.63 -2.47
N ALA A 23 9.62 -0.58 -3.38
CA ALA A 23 8.21 -0.83 -3.05
C ALA A 23 7.95 -2.28 -2.59
N ALA A 24 8.77 -3.23 -3.06
CA ALA A 24 8.75 -4.61 -2.60
C ALA A 24 9.25 -4.75 -1.16
N LEU A 25 10.30 -4.02 -0.78
CA LEU A 25 10.95 -4.14 0.54
C LEU A 25 10.19 -3.43 1.65
N GLU A 26 10.01 -2.12 1.54
CA GLU A 26 9.21 -1.23 2.40
C GLU A 26 9.68 0.21 2.17
N GLY A 27 8.82 1.08 1.65
CA GLY A 27 9.18 2.50 1.61
C GLY A 27 8.21 3.38 0.85
N GLU A 28 7.25 3.91 1.59
CA GLU A 28 6.38 5.01 1.19
C GLU A 28 7.22 6.24 0.81
N THR A 29 8.32 6.46 1.53
CA THR A 29 9.23 7.59 1.38
C THR A 29 9.80 7.70 -0.04
N PHE A 30 10.34 6.60 -0.59
CA PHE A 30 10.92 6.63 -1.93
C PHE A 30 9.86 6.87 -2.99
N VAL A 31 8.67 6.27 -2.83
CA VAL A 31 7.53 6.47 -3.76
C VAL A 31 7.10 7.94 -3.77
N ILE A 32 7.07 8.60 -2.61
CA ILE A 32 6.78 10.04 -2.51
C ILE A 32 7.85 10.87 -3.23
N PHE A 33 9.14 10.59 -3.02
CA PHE A 33 10.23 11.29 -3.72
C PHE A 33 10.22 11.06 -5.24
N ALA A 34 9.94 9.83 -5.67
CA ALA A 34 9.79 9.50 -7.08
C ALA A 34 8.57 10.21 -7.70
N GLY A 35 7.47 10.35 -6.95
CA GLY A 35 6.31 11.15 -7.35
C GLY A 35 6.67 12.63 -7.55
N LEU A 36 7.48 13.20 -6.65
CA LEU A 36 7.99 14.56 -6.81
C LEU A 36 8.86 14.70 -8.07
N ALA A 37 9.73 13.73 -8.33
CA ALA A 37 10.53 13.69 -9.55
C ALA A 37 9.65 13.63 -10.81
N ALA A 38 8.57 12.85 -10.78
CA ALA A 38 7.59 12.79 -11.86
C ALA A 38 6.89 14.15 -12.10
N GLN A 39 6.58 14.90 -11.04
CA GLN A 39 5.99 16.24 -11.17
C GLN A 39 6.91 17.24 -11.87
N ARG A 40 8.22 17.11 -11.69
CA ARG A 40 9.22 17.95 -12.37
C ARG A 40 9.53 17.50 -13.80
N GLY A 41 8.82 16.48 -14.30
CA GLY A 41 9.00 15.94 -15.65
C GLY A 41 10.18 14.97 -15.79
N TYR A 42 10.81 14.55 -14.68
CA TYR A 42 11.90 13.57 -14.71
C TYR A 42 11.42 12.13 -14.91
N LEU A 43 10.15 11.84 -14.58
CA LEU A 43 9.57 10.51 -14.71
C LEU A 43 8.13 10.62 -15.21
N ASN A 44 7.68 9.57 -15.90
CA ASN A 44 6.28 9.38 -16.21
C ASN A 44 5.57 8.81 -14.97
N ILE A 45 4.53 9.52 -14.50
CA ILE A 45 3.78 9.12 -13.30
C ILE A 45 3.05 7.78 -13.49
N TYR A 46 2.58 7.46 -14.69
CA TYR A 46 1.88 6.21 -14.97
C TYR A 46 2.84 5.01 -14.93
N GLU A 47 4.02 5.14 -15.52
CA GLU A 47 5.08 4.13 -15.45
C GLU A 47 5.55 3.91 -14.01
N LEU A 48 5.70 4.99 -13.24
CA LEU A 48 6.02 4.92 -11.82
C LEU A 48 4.96 4.16 -11.02
N ILE A 49 3.67 4.47 -11.22
CA ILE A 49 2.57 3.78 -10.53
C ILE A 49 2.58 2.28 -10.86
N VAL A 50 2.82 1.91 -12.12
CA VAL A 50 2.91 0.51 -12.55
C VAL A 50 4.11 -0.19 -11.90
N ALA A 51 5.29 0.41 -11.95
CA ALA A 51 6.50 -0.15 -11.35
C ALA A 51 6.34 -0.36 -9.84
N VAL A 52 5.84 0.66 -9.14
CA VAL A 52 5.59 0.61 -7.69
C VAL A 52 4.52 -0.41 -7.35
N GLY A 53 3.41 -0.43 -8.09
CA GLY A 53 2.31 -1.37 -7.87
C GLY A 53 2.76 -2.83 -8.03
N LEU A 54 3.50 -3.13 -9.11
CA LEU A 54 4.02 -4.47 -9.36
C LEU A 54 5.08 -4.89 -8.34
N GLY A 55 6.02 -4.02 -8.01
CA GLY A 55 7.05 -4.31 -7.01
C GLY A 55 6.45 -4.58 -5.65
N SER A 56 5.47 -3.78 -5.25
CA SER A 56 4.78 -3.95 -3.99
C SER A 56 3.88 -5.18 -3.93
N LEU A 57 3.24 -5.53 -5.05
CA LEU A 57 2.51 -6.79 -5.18
C LEU A 57 3.48 -7.98 -5.04
N LEU A 58 4.62 -7.95 -5.72
CA LEU A 58 5.62 -9.01 -5.69
C LEU A 58 6.16 -9.25 -4.28
N GLY A 59 6.55 -8.19 -3.56
CA GLY A 59 7.05 -8.30 -2.19
C GLY A 59 6.06 -9.04 -1.27
N ASP A 60 4.79 -8.67 -1.36
CA ASP A 60 3.74 -9.31 -0.57
C ASP A 60 3.48 -10.77 -0.99
N GLN A 61 3.62 -11.10 -2.29
CA GLN A 61 3.56 -12.51 -2.73
C GLN A 61 4.72 -13.33 -2.16
N ILE A 62 5.93 -12.77 -2.11
CA ILE A 62 7.09 -13.43 -1.51
C ILE A 62 6.81 -13.69 -0.02
N CYS A 63 6.35 -12.68 0.73
CA CYS A 63 6.00 -12.84 2.14
C CYS A 63 4.89 -13.87 2.37
N PHE A 64 3.86 -13.90 1.51
CA PHE A 64 2.81 -14.92 1.56
C PHE A 64 3.38 -16.32 1.39
N TRP A 65 4.21 -16.54 0.38
CA TRP A 65 4.80 -17.87 0.13
C TRP A 65 5.82 -18.27 1.21
N LEU A 66 6.56 -17.31 1.77
CA LEU A 66 7.40 -17.54 2.95
C LEU A 66 6.55 -18.01 4.15
N GLY A 67 5.41 -17.38 4.42
CA GLY A 67 4.48 -17.85 5.45
C GLY A 67 3.91 -19.23 5.15
N ARG A 68 3.51 -19.47 3.88
CA ARG A 68 2.88 -20.72 3.41
C ARG A 68 3.78 -21.93 3.54
N LEU A 69 5.04 -21.79 3.14
CA LEU A 69 6.00 -22.90 3.06
C LEU A 69 6.85 -23.01 4.32
N HIS A 70 7.13 -21.90 5.00
CA HIS A 70 8.12 -21.82 6.05
C HIS A 70 7.62 -21.17 7.36
N GLY A 71 6.30 -20.96 7.52
CA GLY A 71 5.71 -20.23 8.65
C GLY A 71 6.24 -20.66 10.03
N SER A 72 6.25 -21.97 10.32
CA SER A 72 6.79 -22.47 11.60
C SER A 72 8.27 -22.18 11.80
N ARG A 73 9.08 -22.24 10.74
CA ARG A 73 10.52 -21.90 10.79
C ARG A 73 10.75 -20.41 10.97
N VAL A 74 9.92 -19.57 10.33
CA VAL A 74 9.94 -18.11 10.48
C VAL A 74 9.64 -17.73 11.92
N LEU A 75 8.58 -18.28 12.52
CA LEU A 75 8.24 -18.01 13.93
C LEU A 75 9.31 -18.52 14.90
N HIS A 76 9.94 -19.66 14.60
CA HIS A 76 11.04 -20.16 15.42
C HIS A 76 12.27 -19.21 15.42
N HIS A 77 12.61 -18.63 14.27
CA HIS A 77 13.73 -17.67 14.18
C HIS A 77 13.36 -16.27 14.67
N PHE A 78 12.08 -15.88 14.53
CA PHE A 78 11.56 -14.57 14.87
C PHE A 78 10.35 -14.69 15.80
N PRO A 79 10.53 -15.14 17.06
CA PRO A 79 9.43 -15.37 18.00
C PRO A 79 8.66 -14.09 18.33
N LYS A 80 9.30 -12.92 18.20
CA LYS A 80 8.65 -11.60 18.38
C LYS A 80 7.52 -11.36 17.38
N LEU A 81 7.50 -12.04 16.23
CA LEU A 81 6.45 -11.92 15.22
C LEU A 81 5.20 -12.72 15.55
N GLU A 82 5.29 -13.70 16.45
CA GLU A 82 4.21 -14.67 16.71
C GLU A 82 2.92 -13.99 17.17
N SER A 83 3.00 -13.04 18.10
CA SER A 83 1.83 -12.29 18.58
C SER A 83 1.16 -11.49 17.47
N GLY A 84 1.95 -10.84 16.61
CA GLY A 84 1.45 -10.10 15.46
C GLY A 84 0.82 -11.00 14.39
N VAL A 85 1.43 -12.16 14.13
CA VAL A 85 0.89 -13.18 13.20
C VAL A 85 -0.45 -13.72 13.71
N ASN A 86 -0.52 -14.10 14.99
CA ASN A 86 -1.76 -14.61 15.59
C ASN A 86 -2.87 -13.56 15.57
N LEU A 87 -2.53 -12.30 15.88
CA LEU A 87 -3.48 -11.19 15.77
C LEU A 87 -3.97 -11.01 14.33
N ALA A 88 -3.07 -11.01 13.35
CA ALA A 88 -3.42 -10.90 11.94
C ALA A 88 -4.32 -12.04 11.47
N ILE A 89 -4.06 -13.29 11.89
CA ILE A 89 -4.91 -14.45 11.58
C ILE A 89 -6.33 -14.25 12.14
N MET A 90 -6.46 -13.83 13.41
CA MET A 90 -7.78 -13.56 14.00
C MET A 90 -8.56 -12.50 13.22
N TRP A 91 -7.89 -11.43 12.78
CA TRP A 91 -8.53 -10.39 11.96
C TRP A 91 -8.90 -10.90 10.57
N LEU A 92 -8.07 -11.76 9.98
CA LEU A 92 -8.28 -12.35 8.67
C LEU A 92 -9.50 -13.29 8.66
N GLU A 93 -9.65 -14.12 9.69
CA GLU A 93 -10.80 -15.01 9.84
C GLU A 93 -12.11 -14.22 9.90
N LYS A 94 -12.09 -13.09 10.62
CA LYS A 94 -13.27 -12.25 10.78
C LYS A 94 -13.58 -11.37 9.57
N HIS A 95 -12.54 -10.83 8.90
CA HIS A 95 -12.69 -9.85 7.82
C HIS A 95 -11.61 -9.98 6.73
N SER A 96 -11.52 -11.16 6.10
CA SER A 96 -10.45 -11.48 5.13
C SER A 96 -10.17 -10.38 4.09
N VAL A 97 -11.18 -9.96 3.32
CA VAL A 97 -11.02 -8.96 2.26
C VAL A 97 -10.64 -7.59 2.83
N GLY A 98 -11.39 -7.11 3.83
CA GLY A 98 -11.15 -5.80 4.41
C GLY A 98 -9.76 -5.71 5.06
N PHE A 99 -9.30 -6.79 5.69
CA PHE A 99 -7.93 -6.90 6.22
C PHE A 99 -6.88 -6.79 5.12
N ILE A 100 -7.01 -7.55 4.03
CA ILE A 100 -6.07 -7.51 2.90
C ILE A 100 -5.97 -6.10 2.30
N LEU A 101 -7.10 -5.42 2.14
CA LEU A 101 -7.12 -4.07 1.58
C LEU A 101 -6.47 -3.02 2.49
N SER A 102 -6.37 -3.26 3.81
CA SER A 102 -5.96 -2.21 4.74
C SER A 102 -4.60 -2.40 5.40
N TYR A 103 -4.09 -3.63 5.54
CA TYR A 103 -2.87 -3.86 6.34
C TYR A 103 -1.69 -3.05 5.80
N ARG A 104 -1.75 -2.70 4.51
CA ARG A 104 -0.75 -1.91 3.78
C ARG A 104 -0.65 -0.45 4.25
N PHE A 105 -1.66 0.06 4.98
CA PHE A 105 -1.64 1.40 5.58
C PHE A 105 -1.20 1.38 7.04
N MET A 106 -0.89 0.20 7.59
CA MET A 106 -0.47 0.03 8.97
C MET A 106 1.04 -0.22 9.03
N TYR A 107 1.79 0.77 9.52
CA TYR A 107 3.25 0.69 9.61
C TYR A 107 3.69 -0.49 10.48
N GLY A 108 4.68 -1.25 10.03
CA GLY A 108 5.21 -2.44 10.71
C GLY A 108 4.30 -3.67 10.72
N VAL A 109 3.08 -3.56 10.19
CA VAL A 109 2.09 -4.65 10.17
C VAL A 109 2.06 -5.35 8.82
N ARG A 110 2.54 -4.70 7.75
CA ARG A 110 2.47 -5.20 6.36
C ARG A 110 3.14 -6.55 6.17
N ASN A 111 4.43 -6.65 6.49
CA ASN A 111 5.19 -7.89 6.28
C ASN A 111 4.67 -9.03 7.16
N VAL A 112 4.34 -8.73 8.42
CA VAL A 112 3.74 -9.68 9.36
C VAL A 112 2.39 -10.19 8.86
N SER A 113 1.56 -9.31 8.32
CA SER A 113 0.23 -9.64 7.79
C SER A 113 0.32 -10.54 6.56
N SER A 114 1.21 -10.24 5.61
CA SER A 114 1.39 -11.08 4.42
C SER A 114 1.87 -12.50 4.80
N ILE A 115 2.81 -12.60 5.75
CA ILE A 115 3.26 -13.89 6.31
C ILE A 115 2.09 -14.60 7.00
N ALA A 116 1.33 -13.91 7.85
CA ALA A 116 0.18 -14.47 8.56
C ALA A 116 -0.91 -14.97 7.62
N ILE A 117 -1.20 -14.23 6.54
CA ILE A 117 -2.11 -14.65 5.48
C ILE A 117 -1.57 -15.92 4.80
N GLY A 118 -0.26 -15.98 4.56
CA GLY A 118 0.46 -17.16 4.10
C GLY A 118 0.32 -18.37 5.05
N MET A 119 0.18 -18.16 6.35
CA MET A 119 0.01 -19.25 7.33
C MET A 119 -1.46 -19.65 7.53
N SER A 120 -2.40 -18.81 7.10
CA SER A 120 -3.84 -19.03 7.22
C SER A 120 -4.41 -19.99 6.16
N HIS A 121 -5.69 -20.37 6.27
CA HIS A 121 -6.40 -21.18 5.27
C HIS A 121 -6.79 -20.42 3.97
N LEU A 122 -6.44 -19.14 3.83
CA LEU A 122 -6.79 -18.35 2.65
C LEU A 122 -6.06 -18.85 1.39
N THR A 123 -6.80 -19.04 0.30
CA THR A 123 -6.20 -19.44 -0.99
C THR A 123 -5.34 -18.32 -1.58
N TRP A 124 -4.28 -18.72 -2.29
CA TRP A 124 -3.38 -17.78 -2.95
C TRP A 124 -4.11 -16.90 -3.97
N GLN A 125 -5.04 -17.44 -4.77
CA GLN A 125 -5.76 -16.65 -5.77
C GLN A 125 -6.56 -15.52 -5.15
N LYS A 126 -7.25 -15.80 -4.02
CA LYS A 126 -8.04 -14.78 -3.32
C LYS A 126 -7.13 -13.72 -2.72
N PHE A 127 -6.01 -14.11 -2.12
CA PHE A 127 -5.01 -13.16 -1.64
C PHE A 127 -4.46 -12.30 -2.78
N ALA A 128 -3.96 -12.91 -3.86
CA ALA A 128 -3.32 -12.23 -4.97
C ALA A 128 -4.25 -11.20 -5.64
N PHE A 129 -5.52 -11.54 -5.85
CA PHE A 129 -6.49 -10.62 -6.43
C PHE A 129 -6.73 -9.38 -5.57
N TRP A 130 -7.08 -9.58 -4.29
CA TRP A 130 -7.37 -8.45 -3.38
C TRP A 130 -6.11 -7.65 -3.04
N ASN A 131 -4.96 -8.31 -2.94
CA ASN A 131 -3.69 -7.66 -2.72
C ASN A 131 -3.25 -6.84 -3.95
N ALA A 132 -3.49 -7.31 -5.17
CA ALA A 132 -3.21 -6.53 -6.38
C ALA A 132 -4.01 -5.21 -6.37
N ILE A 133 -5.32 -5.28 -6.08
CA ILE A 133 -6.15 -4.08 -5.94
C ILE A 133 -5.57 -3.15 -4.86
N ALA A 134 -5.26 -3.69 -3.68
CA ALA A 134 -4.71 -2.91 -2.57
C ALA A 134 -3.35 -2.27 -2.93
N ALA A 135 -2.48 -3.00 -3.63
CA ALA A 135 -1.17 -2.54 -4.05
C ALA A 135 -1.26 -1.40 -5.07
N PHE A 136 -2.14 -1.49 -6.05
CA PHE A 136 -2.33 -0.43 -7.03
C PHE A 136 -3.05 0.79 -6.45
N VAL A 137 -4.05 0.61 -5.58
CA VAL A 137 -4.67 1.73 -4.85
C VAL A 137 -3.63 2.47 -4.01
N TRP A 138 -2.77 1.74 -3.31
CA TRP A 138 -1.66 2.30 -2.54
C TRP A 138 -0.63 3.01 -3.44
N ALA A 139 -0.23 2.40 -4.56
CA ALA A 139 0.73 2.97 -5.49
C ALA A 139 0.23 4.29 -6.11
N VAL A 140 -1.04 4.32 -6.51
CA VAL A 140 -1.72 5.54 -6.99
C VAL A 140 -1.73 6.60 -5.89
N ALA A 141 -2.13 6.24 -4.66
CA ALA A 141 -2.22 7.19 -3.56
C ALA A 141 -0.86 7.84 -3.24
N PHE A 142 0.17 7.04 -2.97
CA PHE A 142 1.47 7.56 -2.54
C PHE A 142 2.24 8.26 -3.67
N SER A 143 2.16 7.75 -4.91
CA SER A 143 2.80 8.42 -6.05
C SER A 143 2.16 9.79 -6.33
N ASN A 144 0.81 9.88 -6.25
CA ASN A 144 0.13 11.16 -6.42
C ASN A 144 0.34 12.11 -5.25
N VAL A 145 0.45 11.62 -4.01
CA VAL A 145 0.85 12.46 -2.87
C VAL A 145 2.21 13.09 -3.13
N GLY A 146 3.20 12.31 -3.59
CA GLY A 146 4.51 12.82 -3.99
C GLY A 146 4.43 13.83 -5.14
N TYR A 147 3.64 13.51 -6.16
CA TYR A 147 3.44 14.38 -7.32
C TYR A 147 2.81 15.73 -6.92
N ALA A 148 1.74 15.71 -6.14
CA ALA A 148 1.09 16.91 -5.63
C ALA A 148 2.02 17.73 -4.73
N PHE A 149 2.78 17.07 -3.87
CA PHE A 149 3.77 17.74 -3.01
C PHE A 149 4.84 18.47 -3.83
N GLY A 150 5.33 17.88 -4.93
CA GLY A 150 6.24 18.55 -5.85
C GLY A 150 5.64 19.83 -6.46
N GLY A 151 4.35 19.79 -6.82
CA GLY A 151 3.62 20.95 -7.34
C GLY A 151 3.42 22.06 -6.32
N LEU A 152 3.16 21.70 -5.07
CA LEU A 152 3.03 22.65 -3.97
C LEU A 152 4.38 23.33 -3.69
N VAL A 153 5.46 22.57 -3.55
CA VAL A 153 6.81 23.12 -3.31
C VAL A 153 7.28 24.02 -4.47
N ALA A 154 6.91 23.72 -5.71
CA ALA A 154 7.28 24.54 -6.87
C ALA A 154 6.50 25.87 -6.98
N ASN A 155 5.31 25.96 -6.38
CA ASN A 155 4.43 27.14 -6.47
C ASN A 155 4.37 27.96 -5.16
N VAL A 156 5.05 27.51 -4.10
CA VAL A 156 5.22 28.25 -2.85
C VAL A 156 6.16 29.43 -3.11
N PRO A 157 5.71 30.69 -3.01
CA PRO A 157 6.62 31.83 -2.86
C PRO A 157 7.43 31.60 -1.57
N GLU A 158 8.73 31.91 -1.55
CA GLU A 158 9.57 31.70 -0.36
C GLU A 158 8.89 32.27 0.91
N GLY A 159 8.45 31.40 1.83
CA GLY A 159 7.70 31.77 3.04
C GLY A 159 7.03 30.60 3.76
N GLU A 160 7.01 30.63 5.10
CA GLU A 160 6.60 29.51 5.99
C GLU A 160 5.11 29.11 5.86
N ASP A 161 4.22 30.04 5.53
CA ASP A 161 2.76 29.84 5.53
C ASP A 161 2.24 28.98 4.37
N ALA A 162 2.93 29.00 3.23
CA ALA A 162 2.48 28.30 2.03
C ALA A 162 2.83 26.79 2.08
N ILE A 163 3.92 26.43 2.76
CA ILE A 163 4.29 25.03 3.07
C ILE A 163 3.20 24.38 3.93
N ALA A 164 2.64 25.12 4.89
CA ALA A 164 1.57 24.64 5.77
C ALA A 164 0.29 24.30 4.99
N SER A 165 -0.07 25.09 3.97
CA SER A 165 -1.27 24.85 3.15
C SER A 165 -1.18 23.59 2.28
N GLY A 166 0.00 23.33 1.72
CA GLY A 166 0.26 22.12 0.92
C GLY A 166 0.23 20.85 1.77
N ILE A 167 0.82 20.91 2.96
CA ILE A 167 0.74 19.84 3.96
C ILE A 167 -0.73 19.58 4.34
N HIS A 168 -1.52 20.64 4.56
CA HIS A 168 -2.94 20.50 4.91
C HIS A 168 -3.75 19.77 3.83
N GLN A 169 -3.56 20.10 2.54
CA GLN A 169 -4.27 19.43 1.44
C GLN A 169 -3.86 17.96 1.28
N ALA A 170 -2.56 17.65 1.42
CA ALA A 170 -2.09 16.27 1.40
C ALA A 170 -2.68 15.45 2.56
N MET A 171 -2.78 16.05 3.76
CA MET A 171 -3.44 15.42 4.91
C MET A 171 -4.92 15.17 4.66
N LEU A 172 -5.63 16.07 3.97
CA LEU A 172 -7.05 15.88 3.63
C LEU A 172 -7.26 14.75 2.63
N ILE A 173 -6.38 14.58 1.64
CA ILE A 173 -6.45 13.47 0.66
C ILE A 173 -6.17 12.14 1.34
N VAL A 174 -5.11 12.07 2.16
CA VAL A 174 -4.78 10.87 2.94
C VAL A 174 -5.89 10.52 3.91
N LEU A 175 -6.45 11.52 4.60
CA LEU A 175 -7.60 11.36 5.49
C LEU A 175 -8.85 10.90 4.71
N GLY A 176 -9.12 11.47 3.55
CA GLY A 176 -10.24 11.09 2.69
C GLY A 176 -10.15 9.63 2.24
N LEU A 177 -8.98 9.19 1.78
CA LEU A 177 -8.73 7.80 1.40
C LEU A 177 -8.85 6.86 2.59
N PHE A 178 -8.29 7.24 3.74
CA PHE A 178 -8.42 6.49 4.99
C PHE A 178 -9.88 6.33 5.42
N VAL A 179 -10.66 7.43 5.40
CA VAL A 179 -12.09 7.44 5.73
C VAL A 179 -12.89 6.62 4.73
N LEU A 180 -12.55 6.64 3.44
CA LEU A 180 -13.24 5.84 2.42
C LEU A 180 -13.00 4.34 2.65
N VAL A 181 -11.77 3.93 2.94
CA VAL A 181 -11.41 2.53 3.25
C VAL A 181 -12.07 2.08 4.56
N MET A 182 -12.07 2.92 5.59
CA MET A 182 -12.73 2.63 6.87
C MET A 182 -14.26 2.63 6.74
N GLY A 183 -14.83 3.53 5.94
CA GLY A 183 -16.25 3.57 5.62
C GLY A 183 -16.69 2.31 4.90
N PHE A 184 -15.90 1.85 3.92
CA PHE A 184 -16.14 0.59 3.22
C PHE A 184 -16.14 -0.62 4.18
N ARG A 185 -15.25 -0.62 5.18
CA ARG A 185 -15.27 -1.61 6.27
C ARG A 185 -16.52 -1.58 7.13
N VAL A 186 -16.98 -0.40 7.53
CA VAL A 186 -18.17 -0.26 8.37
C VAL A 186 -19.43 -0.64 7.60
N ILE A 187 -19.51 -0.27 6.32
CA ILE A 187 -20.65 -0.60 5.46
C ILE A 187 -20.70 -2.10 5.16
N SER A 188 -19.57 -2.72 4.79
CA SER A 188 -19.50 -4.16 4.51
C SER A 188 -19.86 -5.02 5.74
N THR A 189 -19.51 -4.58 6.94
CA THR A 189 -19.88 -5.28 8.19
C THR A 189 -21.34 -5.08 8.61
N ARG A 190 -21.95 -3.92 8.29
CA ARG A 190 -23.37 -3.65 8.59
C ARG A 190 -24.32 -4.39 7.65
N ILE A 191 -24.00 -4.48 6.36
CA ILE A 191 -24.84 -5.18 5.37
C ILE A 191 -24.96 -6.68 5.70
N HIS A 192 -23.87 -7.31 6.16
CA HIS A 192 -23.89 -8.72 6.57
C HIS A 192 -24.70 -8.99 7.85
N LYS A 193 -24.66 -8.07 8.84
CA LYS A 193 -25.50 -8.20 10.05
C LYS A 193 -27.00 -8.11 9.74
N HIS A 194 -27.38 -7.34 8.72
CA HIS A 194 -28.79 -7.17 8.35
C HIS A 194 -29.38 -8.43 7.68
N HIS A 195 -28.60 -9.11 6.84
CA HIS A 195 -29.00 -10.39 6.21
C HIS A 195 -29.03 -11.55 7.21
N ALA A 196 -28.08 -11.60 8.15
CA ALA A 196 -28.06 -12.64 9.20
C ALA A 196 -29.30 -12.54 10.12
N LYS A 197 -29.72 -11.31 10.46
CA LYS A 197 -30.89 -11.09 11.32
C LYS A 197 -32.21 -11.44 10.62
N GLN A 198 -32.36 -11.10 9.34
CA GLN A 198 -33.54 -11.45 8.54
C GLN A 198 -33.71 -12.96 8.26
N THR A 199 -32.63 -13.74 8.32
CA THR A 199 -32.68 -15.20 8.13
C THR A 199 -33.09 -15.92 9.42
N LEU A 200 -32.71 -15.37 10.58
CA LEU A 200 -33.11 -15.87 11.89
C LEU A 200 -34.55 -15.52 12.25
N ASP A 201 -35.06 -14.35 11.82
CA ASP A 201 -36.47 -13.97 12.04
C ASP A 201 -37.46 -14.76 11.16
N LYS A 202 -36.97 -15.58 10.22
CA LYS A 202 -37.78 -16.43 9.32
C LYS A 202 -37.78 -17.92 9.69
N LEU A 203 -37.02 -18.31 10.73
CA LEU A 203 -36.99 -19.66 11.32
C LEU A 203 -37.81 -19.69 12.61
#